data_AF-A0A969BSZ5-F1
#
_entry.id   AF-A0A969BSZ5-F1
#
_cell.length_a   1.000
_cell.length_b   1.000
_cell.length_c   1.000
_cell.angle_alpha   90.00
_cell.angle_beta   90.00
_cell.angle_gamma   90.00
#
_symmetry.space_group_name_H-M   'P 1'
#
loop_
_entity.id
_entity.type
_entity.pdbx_description
1 polymer ?
#
loop_
_entity_poly.entity_id
_entity_poly.type
_entity_poly.pdbx_seq_one_letter_code
_entity_poly.pdbx_strand_id
1 'polypeptide(L)'
;MFLHIMASVNNDTLAAAMASLALLLGARMIRLGVTPKRALGLGLVLGGAGLAKASGLALVGVVPFFVVLAEWWKRRDEGMRREGDKEIKEEAVPSSPHLLISLAFMVAPVLLIAAWWYVRNWLLYGDPTGTAMMAQIAGPRMPPLRSYVDLVYEWDGFFKTYWGLFGAVNIAMSDWVYPLLTALVVVGGAGLIWAIGNWLLAIQRSETRQLSIANSQLLVALMMLSAFLVAFIALMRWTAMTLASQGRLLFPVIAVISCFLAVGVMRIVPRMFRVAFCVGLCVALGGLAFVAPFAYIAPAYALPQRLQSEAQLPTNLSKVELRFQDKIRWLGYTAQQSRVRPGEVLDLTLYWQGLTPIDENYTVGIRLLGHGDVELIKLDTYPGGGMWQTRLWQPDEIIADHYRLRIPSDLTVTLPGNLPSVVKLDVDVGTYAPRSFVSLTPTLDAQGQPSSRQYYEVRALGRQAARQTNQQPPSRLDKRSC
;
A
#
# COMPACT_ATOMS: atom_id res chain seq x y z
N MET A 1 1.16 -8.83 3.29
CA MET A 1 1.28 -7.51 3.94
C MET A 1 0.51 -7.44 5.26
N PHE A 2 -0.79 -7.76 5.30
CA PHE A 2 -1.57 -7.73 6.56
C PHE A 2 -0.85 -8.41 7.73
N LEU A 3 -0.47 -9.69 7.58
CA LEU A 3 0.27 -10.42 8.61
C LEU A 3 1.59 -9.75 9.01
N HIS A 4 2.33 -9.17 8.06
CA HIS A 4 3.57 -8.46 8.33
C HIS A 4 3.36 -7.21 9.20
N ILE A 5 2.33 -6.42 8.91
CA ILE A 5 1.97 -5.26 9.73
C ILE A 5 1.49 -5.71 11.12
N MET A 6 0.62 -6.72 11.19
CA MET A 6 0.08 -7.22 12.46
C MET A 6 1.15 -7.90 13.36
N ALA A 7 2.25 -8.36 12.77
CA ALA A 7 3.38 -8.94 13.52
C ALA A 7 4.31 -7.88 14.15
N SER A 8 4.01 -6.60 14.00
CA SER A 8 4.81 -5.49 14.53
C SER A 8 3.99 -4.61 15.47
N VAL A 9 4.66 -3.89 16.38
CA VAL A 9 4.00 -2.98 17.31
C VAL A 9 3.64 -1.67 16.59
N ASN A 10 2.36 -1.50 16.27
CA ASN A 10 1.82 -0.31 15.61
C ASN A 10 0.34 -0.11 15.93
N ASN A 11 -0.18 1.07 15.57
CA ASN A 11 -1.59 1.41 15.75
C ASN A 11 -2.52 0.83 14.67
N ASP A 12 -1.99 0.39 13.51
CA ASP A 12 -2.77 -0.28 12.47
C ASP A 12 -3.44 -1.56 12.98
N THR A 13 -2.73 -2.30 13.84
CA THR A 13 -3.21 -3.56 14.42
C THR A 13 -4.45 -3.35 15.28
N LEU A 14 -4.37 -2.42 16.22
CA LEU A 14 -5.50 -2.08 17.08
C LEU A 14 -6.67 -1.49 16.26
N ALA A 15 -6.38 -0.61 15.31
CA ALA A 15 -7.39 -0.01 14.44
C ALA A 15 -8.14 -1.07 13.62
N ALA A 16 -7.44 -2.00 12.97
CA ALA A 16 -8.06 -3.06 12.18
C ALA A 16 -8.90 -4.03 13.03
N ALA A 17 -8.41 -4.39 14.22
CA ALA A 17 -9.13 -5.27 15.14
C ALA A 17 -10.42 -4.62 15.64
N MET A 18 -10.34 -3.37 16.15
CA MET A 18 -11.50 -2.64 16.65
C MET A 18 -12.51 -2.34 15.55
N ALA A 19 -12.04 -1.96 14.35
CA ALA A 19 -12.90 -1.71 13.21
C ALA A 19 -13.67 -2.96 12.74
N SER A 20 -12.98 -4.11 12.68
CA SER A 20 -13.60 -5.39 12.34
C SER A 20 -14.63 -5.83 13.39
N LEU A 21 -14.32 -5.63 14.68
CA LEU A 21 -15.23 -5.92 15.77
C LEU A 21 -16.45 -4.99 15.77
N ALA A 22 -16.27 -3.70 15.46
CA ALA A 22 -17.37 -2.74 15.34
C ALA A 22 -18.34 -3.14 14.22
N LEU A 23 -17.82 -3.52 13.05
CA LEU A 23 -18.64 -4.02 11.93
C LEU A 23 -19.40 -5.29 12.31
N LEU A 24 -18.76 -6.23 13.02
CA LEU A 24 -19.40 -7.46 13.51
C LEU A 24 -20.52 -7.15 14.53
N LEU A 25 -20.26 -6.28 15.51
CA LEU A 25 -21.25 -5.87 16.51
C LEU A 25 -22.42 -5.15 15.87
N GLY A 26 -22.16 -4.22 14.94
CA GLY A 26 -23.18 -3.55 14.14
C GLY A 26 -24.05 -4.54 13.37
N ALA A 27 -23.43 -5.49 12.67
CA ALA A 27 -24.16 -6.53 11.93
C ALA A 27 -25.00 -7.43 12.86
N ARG A 28 -24.48 -7.77 14.04
CA ARG A 28 -25.25 -8.51 15.07
C ARG A 28 -26.43 -7.70 15.59
N MET A 29 -26.27 -6.40 15.81
CA MET A 29 -27.36 -5.53 16.29
C MET A 29 -28.42 -5.32 15.21
N ILE A 30 -28.03 -5.13 13.95
CA ILE A 30 -28.97 -5.06 12.81
C ILE A 30 -29.80 -6.35 12.73
N ARG A 31 -29.18 -7.52 12.89
CA ARG A 31 -29.90 -8.80 12.81
C ARG A 31 -30.71 -9.13 14.08
N LEU A 32 -30.09 -9.06 15.24
CA LEU A 32 -30.63 -9.55 16.52
C LEU A 32 -31.28 -8.46 17.40
N GLY A 33 -31.31 -7.22 16.94
CA GLY A 33 -31.84 -6.08 17.69
C GLY A 33 -30.83 -5.43 18.64
N VAL A 34 -31.16 -4.21 19.06
CA VAL A 34 -30.35 -3.39 19.96
C VAL A 34 -30.65 -3.74 21.43
N THR A 35 -29.59 -3.88 22.24
CA THR A 35 -29.71 -3.96 23.69
C THR A 35 -28.70 -2.99 24.33
N PRO A 36 -28.93 -2.46 25.54
CA PRO A 36 -28.00 -1.55 26.19
C PRO A 36 -26.58 -2.10 26.31
N LYS A 37 -26.45 -3.40 26.62
CA LYS A 37 -25.15 -4.09 26.67
C LYS A 37 -24.43 -4.09 25.31
N ARG A 38 -25.15 -4.37 24.22
CA ARG A 38 -24.57 -4.37 22.86
C ARG A 38 -24.23 -2.96 22.40
N ALA A 39 -25.09 -1.98 22.69
CA ALA A 39 -24.88 -0.57 22.37
C ALA A 39 -23.64 -0.02 23.09
N LEU A 40 -23.52 -0.28 24.39
CA LEU A 40 -22.35 0.08 25.19
C LEU A 40 -21.08 -0.59 24.65
N GLY A 41 -21.14 -1.90 24.39
CA GLY A 41 -20.01 -2.64 23.82
C GLY A 41 -19.57 -2.10 22.45
N LEU A 42 -20.51 -1.76 21.57
CA LEU A 42 -20.22 -1.14 20.29
C LEU A 42 -19.59 0.25 20.47
N GLY A 43 -20.11 1.08 21.38
CA GLY A 43 -19.56 2.39 21.68
C GLY A 43 -18.13 2.34 22.21
N LEU A 44 -17.81 1.39 23.10
CA LEU A 44 -16.45 1.18 23.61
C LEU A 44 -15.48 0.81 22.48
N VAL A 45 -15.90 -0.09 21.58
CA VAL A 45 -15.09 -0.53 20.43
C VAL A 45 -14.89 0.61 19.42
N LEU A 46 -15.94 1.39 19.13
CA LEU A 46 -15.86 2.56 18.24
C LEU A 46 -14.97 3.66 18.84
N GLY A 47 -15.05 3.88 20.15
CA GLY A 47 -14.17 4.81 20.87
C GLY A 47 -12.71 4.39 20.79
N GLY A 48 -12.44 3.10 21.02
CA GLY A 48 -11.10 2.51 20.85
C GLY A 48 -10.59 2.62 19.40
N ALA A 49 -11.44 2.36 18.41
CA ALA A 49 -11.07 2.50 16.99
C ALA A 49 -10.72 3.96 16.64
N GLY A 50 -11.56 4.91 17.07
CA GLY A 50 -11.35 6.34 16.85
C GLY A 50 -10.12 6.88 17.56
N LEU A 51 -9.76 6.36 18.73
CA LEU A 51 -8.54 6.76 19.43
C LEU A 51 -7.28 6.12 18.84
N ALA A 52 -7.36 4.87 18.37
CA ALA A 52 -6.22 4.16 17.81
C ALA A 52 -5.70 4.81 16.51
N LYS A 53 -6.61 5.23 15.62
CA LYS A 53 -6.26 5.86 14.35
C LYS A 53 -7.40 6.70 13.81
N ALA A 54 -7.10 7.83 13.18
CA ALA A 54 -8.11 8.72 12.58
C ALA A 54 -9.00 8.01 11.54
N SER A 55 -8.49 6.99 10.84
CA SER A 55 -9.30 6.17 9.92
C SER A 55 -10.41 5.37 10.62
N GLY A 56 -10.28 5.11 11.92
CA GLY A 56 -11.33 4.50 12.75
C GLY A 56 -12.56 5.39 12.94
N LEU A 57 -12.43 6.73 12.80
CA LEU A 57 -13.57 7.65 12.87
C LEU A 57 -14.62 7.39 11.79
N ALA A 58 -14.22 6.84 10.64
CA ALA A 58 -15.15 6.48 9.57
C ALA A 58 -16.31 5.62 10.08
N LEU A 59 -16.03 4.73 11.05
CA LEU A 59 -17.02 3.80 11.60
C LEU A 59 -17.91 4.40 12.67
N VAL A 60 -17.45 5.47 13.35
CA VAL A 60 -18.20 6.13 14.44
C VAL A 60 -19.52 6.69 13.93
N GLY A 61 -19.55 7.20 12.70
CA GLY A 61 -20.80 7.65 12.06
C GLY A 61 -21.56 6.51 11.38
N VAL A 62 -20.85 5.68 10.61
CA VAL A 62 -21.49 4.68 9.73
C VAL A 62 -22.20 3.58 10.53
N VAL A 63 -21.54 2.97 11.51
CA VAL A 63 -22.10 1.79 12.18
C VAL A 63 -23.36 2.14 13.01
N PRO A 64 -23.34 3.17 13.88
CA PRO A 64 -24.54 3.55 14.64
C PRO A 64 -25.69 3.99 13.74
N PHE A 65 -25.42 4.69 12.63
CA PHE A 65 -26.44 5.11 11.68
C PHE A 65 -27.25 3.90 11.15
N PHE A 66 -26.59 2.87 10.63
CA PHE A 66 -27.28 1.70 10.10
C PHE A 66 -27.94 0.84 11.19
N VAL A 67 -27.38 0.81 12.40
CA VAL A 67 -28.00 0.14 13.54
C VAL A 67 -29.31 0.82 13.94
N VAL A 68 -29.32 2.15 14.06
CA VAL A 68 -30.53 2.93 14.39
C VAL A 68 -31.56 2.84 13.26
N LEU A 69 -31.12 2.90 12.00
CA LEU A 69 -32.00 2.73 10.84
C LEU A 69 -32.67 1.34 10.83
N ALA A 70 -31.92 0.28 11.15
CA ALA A 70 -32.47 -1.06 11.27
C ALA A 70 -33.49 -1.20 12.40
N GLU A 71 -33.19 -0.62 13.56
CA GLU A 71 -34.10 -0.62 14.72
C GLU A 71 -35.38 0.16 14.43
N TRP A 72 -35.27 1.32 13.79
CA TRP A 72 -36.41 2.13 13.35
C TRP A 72 -37.31 1.35 12.39
N TRP A 73 -36.72 0.70 11.38
CA TRP A 73 -37.48 -0.06 10.39
C TRP A 73 -38.19 -1.27 11.03
N LYS A 74 -37.51 -2.03 11.89
CA LYS A 74 -38.14 -3.16 12.60
C LYS A 74 -39.36 -2.74 13.42
N ARG A 75 -39.25 -1.63 14.15
CA ARG A 75 -40.35 -1.10 14.97
C ARG A 75 -41.50 -0.58 14.12
N ARG A 76 -41.20 0.06 12.98
CA ARG A 76 -42.22 0.47 12.02
C ARG A 76 -43.01 -0.73 11.49
N ASP A 77 -42.31 -1.80 11.08
CA ASP A 77 -42.95 -3.02 10.58
C ASP A 77 -43.79 -3.71 11.68
N GLU A 78 -43.34 -3.72 12.94
CA GLU A 78 -44.09 -4.24 14.07
C GLU A 78 -45.33 -3.40 14.40
N GLY A 79 -45.24 -2.06 14.29
CA GLY A 79 -46.37 -1.14 14.47
C GLY A 79 -47.47 -1.37 13.43
N MET A 80 -47.10 -1.44 12.15
CA MET A 80 -48.02 -1.72 11.04
C MET A 80 -48.73 -3.08 11.19
N ARG A 81 -48.04 -4.09 11.73
CA ARG A 81 -48.63 -5.42 11.99
C ARG A 81 -49.66 -5.41 13.12
N ARG A 82 -49.45 -4.57 14.15
CA ARG A 82 -50.38 -4.46 15.29
C ARG A 82 -51.64 -3.68 14.93
N GLU A 83 -51.54 -2.67 14.08
CA GLU A 83 -52.70 -1.92 13.56
C GLU A 83 -53.63 -2.80 12.69
N GLY A 84 -53.08 -3.79 11.98
CA GLY A 84 -53.89 -4.75 11.21
C GLY A 84 -54.75 -5.70 12.04
N ASP A 85 -54.44 -5.89 13.33
CA ASP A 85 -55.14 -6.83 14.22
C ASP A 85 -56.14 -6.16 15.18
N LYS A 86 -56.11 -4.82 15.39
CA LYS A 86 -57.11 -4.09 16.21
C LYS A 86 -57.26 -2.61 15.80
N GLU A 87 -58.51 -2.17 15.61
CA GLU A 87 -58.90 -0.75 15.67
C GLU A 87 -58.68 -0.21 17.10
N ILE A 88 -57.74 0.73 17.28
CA ILE A 88 -57.86 1.99 18.04
C ILE A 88 -56.49 2.70 18.23
N LYS A 89 -56.52 3.99 17.86
CA LYS A 89 -55.78 5.21 18.28
C LYS A 89 -54.25 5.26 18.20
N GLU A 90 -53.80 6.02 17.20
CA GLU A 90 -52.81 7.11 17.26
C GLU A 90 -51.76 7.00 18.37
N GLU A 91 -50.66 6.30 18.07
CA GLU A 91 -49.27 6.70 18.32
C GLU A 91 -48.32 5.58 17.84
N ALA A 92 -48.49 5.11 16.59
CA ALA A 92 -47.60 4.08 16.01
C ALA A 92 -46.34 4.69 15.35
N VAL A 93 -45.93 5.89 15.76
CA VAL A 93 -44.57 6.38 15.48
C VAL A 93 -43.65 5.70 16.49
N PRO A 94 -42.55 5.04 16.07
CA PRO A 94 -41.62 4.44 17.02
C PRO A 94 -41.19 5.52 18.01
N SER A 95 -41.55 5.36 19.28
CA SER A 95 -41.29 6.33 20.34
C SER A 95 -39.82 6.77 20.27
N SER A 96 -39.60 7.99 19.79
CA SER A 96 -38.31 8.66 19.65
C SER A 96 -37.34 8.48 20.83
N PRO A 97 -37.78 8.42 22.12
CA PRO A 97 -36.86 8.23 23.23
C PRO A 97 -36.03 6.94 23.15
N HIS A 98 -36.56 5.81 22.71
CA HIS A 98 -35.79 4.55 22.71
C HIS A 98 -34.64 4.54 21.69
N LEU A 99 -34.87 5.14 20.52
CA LEU A 99 -33.83 5.28 19.49
C LEU A 99 -32.74 6.26 19.94
N LEU A 100 -33.14 7.37 20.57
CA LEU A 100 -32.23 8.36 21.15
C LEU A 100 -31.39 7.77 22.28
N ILE A 101 -32.00 6.99 23.18
CA ILE A 101 -31.28 6.29 24.25
C ILE A 101 -30.29 5.30 23.64
N SER A 102 -30.72 4.49 22.67
CA SER A 102 -29.82 3.52 22.01
C SER A 102 -28.62 4.21 21.36
N LEU A 103 -28.86 5.33 20.68
CA LEU A 103 -27.80 6.17 20.09
C LEU A 103 -26.88 6.75 21.17
N ALA A 104 -27.43 7.25 22.27
CA ALA A 104 -26.64 7.77 23.38
C ALA A 104 -25.73 6.70 23.99
N PHE A 105 -26.22 5.46 24.17
CA PHE A 105 -25.39 4.34 24.66
C PHE A 105 -24.29 3.93 23.67
N MET A 106 -24.45 4.20 22.37
CA MET A 106 -23.40 3.97 21.36
C MET A 106 -22.40 5.13 21.29
N VAL A 107 -22.85 6.39 21.41
CA VAL A 107 -22.02 7.58 21.19
C VAL A 107 -21.32 8.06 22.46
N ALA A 108 -21.94 7.98 23.63
CA ALA A 108 -21.35 8.46 24.88
C ALA A 108 -19.98 7.79 25.19
N PRO A 109 -19.78 6.47 25.03
CA PRO A 109 -18.48 5.87 25.25
C PRO A 109 -17.42 6.35 24.24
N VAL A 110 -17.82 6.62 22.99
CA VAL A 110 -16.92 7.19 21.97
C VAL A 110 -16.42 8.56 22.42
N LEU A 111 -17.33 9.41 22.89
CA LEU A 111 -16.98 10.75 23.37
C LEU A 111 -16.04 10.67 24.58
N LEU A 112 -16.34 9.81 25.55
CA LEU A 112 -15.51 9.63 26.75
C LEU A 112 -14.09 9.12 26.42
N ILE A 113 -13.96 8.20 25.48
CA ILE A 113 -12.66 7.58 25.15
C ILE A 113 -11.84 8.47 24.22
N ALA A 114 -12.46 9.05 23.19
CA ALA A 114 -11.74 9.60 22.06
C ALA A 114 -11.85 11.13 21.95
N ALA A 115 -12.91 11.79 22.43
CA ALA A 115 -13.16 13.20 22.14
C ALA A 115 -12.04 14.12 22.64
N TRP A 116 -11.43 13.83 23.79
CA TRP A 116 -10.35 14.64 24.34
C TRP A 116 -9.17 14.78 23.37
N TRP A 117 -8.84 13.75 22.60
CA TRP A 117 -7.75 13.77 21.62
C TRP A 117 -8.06 14.72 20.45
N TYR A 118 -9.31 14.68 19.97
CA TYR A 118 -9.78 15.54 18.89
C TYR A 118 -9.94 17.00 19.33
N VAL A 119 -10.41 17.23 20.56
CA VAL A 119 -10.46 18.57 21.17
C VAL A 119 -9.03 19.11 21.36
N ARG A 120 -8.09 18.30 21.84
CA ARG A 120 -6.68 18.67 21.95
C ARG A 120 -6.08 19.06 20.59
N ASN A 121 -6.36 18.31 19.54
CA ASN A 121 -5.90 18.64 18.19
C ASN A 121 -6.54 19.94 17.66
N TRP A 122 -7.83 20.15 17.94
CA TRP A 122 -8.50 21.41 17.60
C TRP A 122 -7.83 22.61 18.29
N LEU A 123 -7.58 22.51 19.60
CA LEU A 123 -6.96 23.59 20.38
C LEU A 123 -5.52 23.89 19.96
N LEU A 124 -4.75 22.87 19.57
CA LEU A 124 -3.34 23.03 19.20
C LEU A 124 -3.12 23.38 17.73
N TYR A 125 -3.94 22.83 16.83
CA TYR A 125 -3.69 22.89 15.38
C TYR A 125 -4.82 23.56 14.59
N GLY A 126 -5.97 23.86 15.22
CA GLY A 126 -7.17 24.30 14.50
C GLY A 126 -7.79 23.24 13.58
N ASP A 127 -7.34 21.98 13.68
CA ASP A 127 -7.83 20.83 12.91
C ASP A 127 -8.10 19.66 13.88
N PRO A 128 -9.35 19.19 14.03
CA PRO A 128 -9.66 18.10 14.95
C PRO A 128 -8.91 16.82 14.60
N THR A 129 -8.69 16.57 13.31
CA THR A 129 -8.04 15.34 12.82
C THR A 129 -6.51 15.42 12.90
N GLY A 130 -5.95 16.62 13.01
CA GLY A 130 -4.49 16.87 12.94
C GLY A 130 -3.84 16.47 11.61
N THR A 131 -4.64 16.22 10.57
CA THR A 131 -4.16 15.70 9.28
C THR A 131 -3.37 16.75 8.50
N ALA A 132 -3.74 18.03 8.61
CA ALA A 132 -3.00 19.11 7.99
C ALA A 132 -1.58 19.24 8.57
N MET A 133 -1.45 19.20 9.91
CA MET A 133 -0.16 19.24 10.60
C MET A 133 0.70 18.02 10.24
N MET A 134 0.10 16.83 10.22
CA MET A 134 0.80 15.61 9.83
C MET A 134 1.31 15.68 8.38
N ALA A 135 0.53 16.25 7.45
CA ALA A 135 0.98 16.45 6.06
C ALA A 135 2.15 17.44 5.96
N GLN A 136 2.21 18.48 6.80
CA GLN A 136 3.36 19.39 6.86
C GLN A 136 4.64 18.69 7.34
N ILE A 137 4.50 17.74 8.29
CA ILE A 137 5.63 16.93 8.79
C ILE A 137 6.06 15.90 7.75
N ALA A 138 5.11 15.16 7.18
CA ALA A 138 5.37 14.12 6.18
C ALA A 138 5.89 14.69 4.85
N GLY A 139 5.67 15.97 4.61
CA GLY A 139 5.95 16.65 3.35
C GLY A 139 4.67 16.75 2.50
N PRO A 140 4.36 17.95 1.97
CA PRO A 140 3.23 18.11 1.07
C PRO A 140 3.46 17.30 -0.20
N ARG A 141 2.36 16.85 -0.81
CA ARG A 141 2.42 16.16 -2.09
C ARG A 141 3.01 17.08 -3.17
N MET A 142 4.07 16.61 -3.83
CA MET A 142 4.67 17.28 -4.98
C MET A 142 4.93 16.26 -6.10
N PRO A 143 4.44 16.49 -7.33
CA PRO A 143 3.57 17.60 -7.74
C PRO A 143 2.15 17.49 -7.14
N PRO A 144 1.42 18.61 -6.97
CA PRO A 144 0.01 18.57 -6.57
C PRO A 144 -0.83 17.81 -7.59
N LEU A 145 -1.89 17.14 -7.13
CA LEU A 145 -2.85 16.48 -8.03
C LEU A 145 -3.55 17.51 -8.90
N ARG A 146 -3.64 17.24 -10.21
CA ARG A 146 -4.48 18.03 -11.12
C ARG A 146 -5.93 17.57 -11.00
N SER A 147 -6.13 16.27 -10.79
CA SER A 147 -7.41 15.63 -10.54
C SER A 147 -7.25 14.39 -9.67
N TYR A 148 -8.31 14.00 -8.96
CA TYR A 148 -8.35 12.69 -8.28
C TYR A 148 -8.25 11.51 -9.25
N VAL A 149 -8.52 11.72 -10.55
CA VAL A 149 -8.30 10.71 -11.60
C VAL A 149 -6.82 10.36 -11.76
N ASP A 150 -5.89 11.29 -11.44
CA ASP A 150 -4.46 11.03 -11.55
C ASP A 150 -4.01 9.91 -10.58
N LEU A 151 -4.78 9.64 -9.52
CA LEU A 151 -4.52 8.54 -8.59
C LEU A 151 -4.63 7.15 -9.24
N VAL A 152 -5.28 7.03 -10.40
CA VAL A 152 -5.32 5.77 -11.16
C VAL A 152 -3.91 5.34 -11.57
N TYR A 153 -3.00 6.28 -11.84
CA TYR A 153 -1.62 5.97 -12.18
C TYR A 153 -0.80 5.43 -10.99
N GLU A 154 -1.26 5.64 -9.76
CA GLU A 154 -0.66 5.10 -8.53
C GLU A 154 -1.24 3.74 -8.11
N TRP A 155 -2.19 3.21 -8.90
CA TRP A 155 -2.90 1.97 -8.57
C TRP A 155 -1.97 0.78 -8.37
N ASP A 156 -0.93 0.64 -9.19
CA ASP A 156 0.00 -0.51 -9.09
C ASP A 156 0.72 -0.54 -7.73
N GLY A 157 1.30 0.59 -7.31
CA GLY A 157 1.93 0.71 -5.99
C GLY A 157 0.92 0.52 -4.84
N PHE A 158 -0.26 1.13 -4.97
CA PHE A 158 -1.34 0.97 -4.01
C PHE A 158 -1.77 -0.49 -3.85
N PHE A 159 -1.97 -1.21 -4.95
CA PHE A 159 -2.38 -2.61 -4.96
C PHE A 159 -1.29 -3.53 -4.39
N LYS A 160 -0.03 -3.33 -4.81
CA LYS A 160 1.11 -4.11 -4.33
C LYS A 160 1.32 -3.93 -2.82
N THR A 161 1.18 -2.71 -2.30
CA THR A 161 1.24 -2.44 -0.86
C THR A 161 0.05 -2.98 -0.06
N TYR A 162 -1.08 -3.28 -0.67
CA TYR A 162 -2.16 -4.03 0.00
C TYR A 162 -1.77 -5.50 0.23
N TRP A 163 -1.13 -6.12 -0.77
CA TRP A 163 -0.85 -7.56 -0.78
C TRP A 163 0.53 -7.96 -0.25
N GLY A 164 1.61 -7.38 -0.76
CA GLY A 164 2.98 -7.76 -0.41
C GLY A 164 4.01 -6.91 -1.15
N LEU A 165 4.14 -5.67 -0.71
CA LEU A 165 5.27 -4.80 -0.97
C LEU A 165 5.77 -4.32 0.39
N PHE A 166 6.85 -4.94 0.86
CA PHE A 166 7.35 -4.87 2.22
C PHE A 166 8.43 -3.80 2.39
N GLY A 167 8.90 -3.62 3.63
CA GLY A 167 9.86 -2.59 3.99
C GLY A 167 9.25 -1.19 3.87
N ALA A 168 10.05 -0.23 3.41
CA ALA A 168 9.60 1.11 3.08
C ALA A 168 9.13 1.20 1.62
N VAL A 169 8.23 0.28 1.22
CA VAL A 169 7.66 0.18 -0.14
C VAL A 169 8.72 -0.21 -1.19
N ASN A 170 9.72 -1.01 -0.81
CA ASN A 170 10.89 -1.32 -1.64
C ASN A 170 11.12 -2.83 -1.87
N ILE A 171 10.50 -3.72 -1.09
CA ILE A 171 10.69 -5.17 -1.21
C ILE A 171 9.43 -5.79 -1.83
N ALA A 172 9.41 -5.87 -3.15
CA ALA A 172 8.33 -6.53 -3.89
C ALA A 172 8.48 -8.07 -3.88
N MET A 173 7.36 -8.77 -3.96
CA MET A 173 7.32 -10.19 -4.32
C MET A 173 7.60 -10.36 -5.82
N SER A 174 7.79 -11.60 -6.26
CA SER A 174 7.96 -11.90 -7.69
C SER A 174 6.79 -11.40 -8.54
N ASP A 175 7.08 -10.92 -9.75
CA ASP A 175 6.11 -10.23 -10.60
C ASP A 175 4.88 -11.07 -10.97
N TRP A 176 5.01 -12.40 -11.07
CA TRP A 176 3.89 -13.30 -11.37
C TRP A 176 2.84 -13.39 -10.27
N VAL A 177 3.20 -13.04 -9.02
CA VAL A 177 2.30 -13.12 -7.87
C VAL A 177 1.17 -12.10 -8.01
N TYR A 178 1.48 -10.89 -8.47
CA TYR A 178 0.52 -9.79 -8.52
C TYR A 178 -0.60 -10.01 -9.54
N PRO A 179 -0.35 -10.46 -10.80
CA PRO A 179 -1.41 -10.81 -11.74
C PRO A 179 -2.37 -11.88 -11.20
N LEU A 180 -1.90 -12.88 -10.44
CA LEU A 180 -2.77 -13.88 -9.82
C LEU A 180 -3.67 -13.28 -8.75
N LEU A 181 -3.14 -12.40 -7.91
CA LEU A 181 -3.91 -11.68 -6.90
C LEU A 181 -4.91 -10.71 -7.54
N THR A 182 -4.52 -10.06 -8.65
CA THR A 182 -5.42 -9.23 -9.45
C THR A 182 -6.55 -10.08 -10.02
N ALA A 183 -6.26 -11.24 -10.60
CA ALA A 183 -7.27 -12.16 -11.12
C ALA A 183 -8.26 -12.58 -10.01
N LEU A 184 -7.77 -12.90 -8.80
CA LEU A 184 -8.62 -13.20 -7.65
C LEU A 184 -9.58 -12.05 -7.32
N VAL A 185 -9.08 -10.81 -7.28
CA VAL A 185 -9.90 -9.61 -7.01
C VAL A 185 -10.91 -9.35 -8.12
N VAL A 186 -10.52 -9.47 -9.38
CA VAL A 186 -11.41 -9.27 -10.55
C VAL A 186 -12.51 -10.33 -10.58
N VAL A 187 -12.16 -11.61 -10.42
CA VAL A 187 -13.11 -12.72 -10.36
C VAL A 187 -14.06 -12.53 -9.17
N GLY A 188 -13.54 -12.20 -7.99
CA GLY A 188 -14.37 -11.90 -6.84
C GLY A 188 -15.30 -10.71 -7.06
N GLY A 189 -14.81 -9.63 -7.67
CA GLY A 189 -15.63 -8.46 -8.00
C GLY A 189 -16.77 -8.80 -8.97
N ALA A 190 -16.48 -9.52 -10.05
CA ALA A 190 -17.49 -9.96 -11.01
C ALA A 190 -18.55 -10.87 -10.35
N GLY A 191 -18.10 -11.79 -9.49
CA GLY A 191 -18.99 -12.66 -8.73
C GLY A 191 -19.84 -11.92 -7.71
N LEU A 192 -19.34 -10.84 -7.12
CA LEU A 192 -20.09 -9.98 -6.20
C LEU A 192 -21.18 -9.22 -6.94
N ILE A 193 -20.88 -8.63 -8.10
CA ILE A 193 -21.88 -7.98 -8.96
C ILE A 193 -22.98 -8.97 -9.33
N TRP A 194 -22.61 -10.19 -9.72
CA TRP A 194 -23.57 -11.25 -10.01
C TRP A 194 -24.40 -11.65 -8.78
N ALA A 195 -23.78 -11.74 -7.60
CA ALA A 195 -24.48 -12.04 -6.35
C ALA A 195 -25.53 -10.95 -6.03
N ILE A 196 -25.17 -9.67 -6.18
CA ILE A 196 -26.06 -8.53 -5.97
C ILE A 196 -27.24 -8.58 -6.96
N GLY A 197 -26.98 -8.78 -8.26
CA GLY A 197 -28.02 -8.85 -9.27
C GLY A 197 -29.06 -9.95 -9.00
N ASN A 198 -28.61 -11.15 -8.62
CA ASN A 198 -29.53 -12.23 -8.26
C ASN A 198 -30.32 -11.94 -6.99
N TRP A 199 -29.67 -11.31 -6.01
CA TRP A 199 -30.30 -10.99 -4.74
C TRP A 199 -31.39 -9.93 -4.91
N LEU A 200 -31.17 -8.91 -5.74
CA LEU A 200 -32.20 -7.92 -6.11
C LEU A 200 -33.40 -8.55 -6.81
N LEU A 201 -33.16 -9.49 -7.74
CA LEU A 201 -34.23 -10.23 -8.42
C LEU A 201 -35.01 -11.15 -7.46
N ALA A 202 -34.34 -11.72 -6.46
CA ALA A 202 -34.97 -12.56 -5.46
C ALA A 202 -35.88 -11.75 -4.52
N ILE A 203 -35.48 -10.54 -4.14
CA ILE A 203 -36.28 -9.64 -3.29
C ILE A 203 -37.62 -9.31 -3.96
N GLN A 204 -37.61 -9.03 -5.27
CA GLN A 204 -38.82 -8.71 -6.04
C GLN A 204 -39.85 -9.84 -6.06
N ARG A 205 -39.46 -11.08 -5.77
CA ARG A 205 -40.31 -12.28 -5.85
C ARG A 205 -40.74 -12.82 -4.50
N SER A 206 -40.32 -12.21 -3.39
CA SER A 206 -40.42 -12.82 -2.06
C SER A 206 -41.64 -12.35 -1.25
N GLU A 207 -42.13 -13.20 -0.36
CA GLU A 207 -43.20 -12.91 0.60
C GLU A 207 -42.72 -12.10 1.83
N THR A 208 -43.64 -11.45 2.54
CA THR A 208 -43.41 -10.47 3.62
C THR A 208 -42.40 -10.92 4.70
N ARG A 209 -42.33 -12.21 5.06
CA ARG A 209 -41.37 -12.71 6.07
C ARG A 209 -39.95 -12.86 5.52
N GLN A 210 -39.79 -13.18 4.24
CA GLN A 210 -38.48 -13.22 3.57
C GLN A 210 -37.94 -11.80 3.35
N LEU A 211 -38.82 -10.81 3.12
CA LEU A 211 -38.42 -9.40 3.04
C LEU A 211 -37.74 -8.88 4.31
N SER A 212 -38.21 -9.20 5.51
CA SER A 212 -37.59 -8.72 6.76
C SER A 212 -36.14 -9.20 6.95
N ILE A 213 -35.85 -10.46 6.59
CA ILE A 213 -34.50 -11.02 6.61
C ILE A 213 -33.64 -10.39 5.50
N ALA A 214 -34.19 -10.23 4.30
CA ALA A 214 -33.52 -9.55 3.20
C ALA A 214 -33.17 -8.10 3.55
N ASN A 215 -34.06 -7.36 4.23
CA ASN A 215 -33.81 -6.00 4.68
C ASN A 215 -32.64 -5.94 5.69
N SER A 216 -32.56 -6.89 6.61
CA SER A 216 -31.42 -6.97 7.54
C SER A 216 -30.09 -7.24 6.81
N GLN A 217 -30.10 -8.13 5.81
CA GLN A 217 -28.91 -8.40 4.98
C GLN A 217 -28.52 -7.19 4.14
N LEU A 218 -29.50 -6.48 3.58
CA LEU A 218 -29.30 -5.23 2.83
C LEU A 218 -28.61 -4.19 3.70
N LEU A 219 -29.15 -3.94 4.90
CA LEU A 219 -28.61 -2.93 5.82
C LEU A 219 -27.19 -3.27 6.26
N VAL A 220 -26.87 -4.54 6.47
CA VAL A 220 -25.49 -4.97 6.75
C VAL A 220 -24.59 -4.73 5.54
N ALA A 221 -25.03 -5.09 4.32
CA ALA A 221 -24.25 -4.87 3.11
C ALA A 221 -24.02 -3.38 2.83
N LEU A 222 -25.04 -2.54 3.00
CA LEU A 222 -24.95 -1.09 2.87
C LEU A 222 -24.04 -0.50 3.94
N MET A 223 -24.13 -0.94 5.20
CA MET A 223 -23.22 -0.51 6.26
C MET A 223 -21.77 -0.82 5.91
N MET A 224 -21.48 -2.04 5.44
CA MET A 224 -20.15 -2.45 5.02
C MET A 224 -19.66 -1.64 3.82
N LEU A 225 -20.50 -1.44 2.81
CA LEU A 225 -20.18 -0.62 1.64
C LEU A 225 -19.90 0.84 2.04
N SER A 226 -20.75 1.45 2.86
CA SER A 226 -20.56 2.80 3.37
C SER A 226 -19.27 2.92 4.17
N ALA A 227 -18.95 1.93 5.02
CA ALA A 227 -17.69 1.92 5.77
C ALA A 227 -16.47 1.90 4.83
N PHE A 228 -16.51 1.05 3.80
CA PHE A 228 -15.47 1.00 2.77
C PHE A 228 -15.36 2.32 2.01
N LEU A 229 -16.47 2.90 1.55
CA LEU A 229 -16.48 4.14 0.79
C LEU A 229 -15.93 5.31 1.62
N VAL A 230 -16.34 5.46 2.88
CA VAL A 230 -15.83 6.52 3.76
C VAL A 230 -14.33 6.34 4.01
N ALA A 231 -13.86 5.12 4.26
CA ALA A 231 -12.43 4.84 4.43
C ALA A 231 -11.63 5.11 3.14
N PHE A 232 -12.20 4.77 1.97
CA PHE A 232 -11.58 5.02 0.67
C PHE A 232 -11.51 6.51 0.34
N ILE A 233 -12.57 7.28 0.61
CA ILE A 233 -12.59 8.74 0.44
C ILE A 233 -11.56 9.39 1.39
N ALA A 234 -11.48 8.93 2.65
CA ALA A 234 -10.48 9.42 3.60
C ALA A 234 -9.05 9.13 3.13
N LEU A 235 -8.81 7.95 2.57
CA LEU A 235 -7.54 7.60 1.92
C LEU A 235 -7.25 8.52 0.73
N MET A 236 -8.18 8.71 -0.20
CA MET A 236 -7.99 9.58 -1.37
C MET A 236 -7.62 11.00 -0.93
N ARG A 237 -8.29 11.53 0.10
CA ARG A 237 -7.96 12.83 0.70
C ARG A 237 -6.53 12.84 1.27
N TRP A 238 -6.14 11.80 2.02
CA TRP A 238 -4.79 11.70 2.58
C TRP A 238 -3.71 11.64 1.50
N THR A 239 -3.91 10.82 0.48
CA THR A 239 -3.02 10.69 -0.68
C THR A 239 -2.94 11.98 -1.52
N ALA A 240 -3.98 12.81 -1.51
CA ALA A 240 -3.95 14.13 -2.13
C ALA A 240 -3.09 15.13 -1.36
N MET A 241 -2.99 14.98 -0.03
CA MET A 241 -2.22 15.88 0.84
C MET A 241 -0.73 15.52 0.89
N THR A 242 -0.38 14.23 0.83
CA THR A 242 1.00 13.73 0.88
C THR A 242 1.17 12.45 0.04
N LEU A 243 2.39 12.13 -0.41
CA LEU A 243 2.70 10.95 -1.20
C LEU A 243 2.57 9.66 -0.36
N ALA A 244 1.34 9.16 -0.22
CA ALA A 244 1.01 8.05 0.67
C ALA A 244 0.01 7.05 0.06
N SER A 245 0.09 6.78 -1.25
CA SER A 245 -0.71 5.75 -1.96
C SER A 245 -0.39 4.33 -1.50
N GLN A 246 -0.89 3.96 -0.32
CA GLN A 246 -0.59 2.68 0.30
C GLN A 246 -1.86 1.91 0.64
N GLY A 247 -2.00 0.71 0.07
CA GLY A 247 -3.12 -0.20 0.28
C GLY A 247 -3.37 -0.58 1.73
N ARG A 248 -2.31 -0.63 2.56
CA ARG A 248 -2.42 -0.93 4.00
C ARG A 248 -3.32 0.04 4.76
N LEU A 249 -3.51 1.27 4.26
CA LEU A 249 -4.39 2.26 4.89
C LEU A 249 -5.88 1.86 4.86
N LEU A 250 -6.26 0.88 4.03
CA LEU A 250 -7.59 0.26 4.04
C LEU A 250 -7.74 -0.91 5.00
N PHE A 251 -6.72 -1.27 5.78
CA PHE A 251 -6.84 -2.36 6.76
C PHE A 251 -7.92 -2.18 7.82
N PRO A 252 -8.32 -0.96 8.26
CA PRO A 252 -9.51 -0.79 9.10
C PRO A 252 -10.78 -1.40 8.50
N VAL A 253 -10.91 -1.44 7.18
CA VAL A 253 -12.06 -2.04 6.48
C VAL A 253 -11.71 -3.37 5.81
N ILE A 254 -10.64 -4.04 6.24
CA ILE A 254 -10.22 -5.33 5.66
C ILE A 254 -11.31 -6.41 5.76
N ALA A 255 -12.11 -6.38 6.82
CA ALA A 255 -13.24 -7.29 6.99
C ALA A 255 -14.29 -7.11 5.89
N VAL A 256 -14.53 -5.86 5.45
CA VAL A 256 -15.43 -5.57 4.33
C VAL A 256 -14.89 -6.16 3.04
N ILE A 257 -13.64 -5.84 2.72
CA ILE A 257 -12.97 -6.29 1.50
C ILE A 257 -12.95 -7.82 1.43
N SER A 258 -12.57 -8.47 2.54
CA SER A 258 -12.47 -9.94 2.63
C SER A 258 -13.83 -10.61 2.49
N CYS A 259 -14.87 -10.09 3.15
CA CYS A 259 -16.23 -10.63 3.05
C CYS A 259 -16.80 -10.49 1.64
N PHE A 260 -16.65 -9.32 1.02
CA PHE A 260 -17.13 -9.07 -0.35
C PHE A 260 -16.38 -9.93 -1.37
N LEU A 261 -15.06 -10.06 -1.22
CA LEU A 261 -14.26 -10.96 -2.05
C LEU A 261 -14.72 -12.42 -1.89
N ALA A 262 -14.93 -12.88 -0.65
CA ALA A 262 -15.39 -14.23 -0.37
C ALA A 262 -16.79 -14.50 -0.96
N VAL A 263 -17.76 -13.59 -0.75
CA VAL A 263 -19.11 -13.70 -1.34
C VAL A 263 -19.03 -13.80 -2.86
N GLY A 264 -18.21 -12.95 -3.48
CA GLY A 264 -18.07 -12.92 -4.92
C GLY A 264 -17.45 -14.19 -5.50
N VAL A 265 -16.32 -14.63 -4.96
CA VAL A 265 -15.65 -15.85 -5.42
C VAL A 265 -16.56 -17.08 -5.20
N MET A 266 -17.24 -17.19 -4.05
CA MET A 266 -18.18 -18.27 -3.78
C MET A 266 -19.40 -18.28 -4.71
N ARG A 267 -19.75 -17.14 -5.31
CA ARG A 267 -20.86 -17.06 -6.27
C ARG A 267 -20.53 -17.76 -7.58
N ILE A 268 -19.26 -17.68 -8.01
CA ILE A 268 -18.75 -18.25 -9.26
C ILE A 268 -18.43 -19.74 -9.10
N VAL A 269 -17.84 -20.12 -7.96
CA VAL A 269 -17.44 -21.51 -7.73
C VAL A 269 -18.67 -22.42 -7.56
N PRO A 270 -18.78 -23.52 -8.35
CA PRO A 270 -19.90 -24.47 -8.24
C PRO A 270 -20.01 -25.04 -6.83
N ARG A 271 -21.23 -25.25 -6.34
CA ARG A 271 -21.51 -25.67 -4.94
C ARG A 271 -20.71 -26.89 -4.51
N MET A 272 -20.57 -27.88 -5.39
CA MET A 272 -19.83 -29.13 -5.12
C MET A 272 -18.32 -28.92 -4.87
N PHE A 273 -17.72 -27.85 -5.41
CA PHE A 273 -16.28 -27.58 -5.28
C PHE A 273 -15.93 -26.49 -4.28
N ARG A 274 -16.93 -25.86 -3.63
CA ARG A 274 -16.69 -24.69 -2.76
C ARG A 274 -15.73 -24.97 -1.61
N VAL A 275 -15.90 -26.11 -0.92
CA VAL A 275 -15.03 -26.47 0.21
C VAL A 275 -13.60 -26.68 -0.27
N ALA A 276 -13.40 -27.50 -1.31
CA ALA A 276 -12.10 -27.77 -1.88
C ALA A 276 -11.42 -26.49 -2.38
N PHE A 277 -12.17 -25.61 -3.04
CA PHE A 277 -11.68 -24.31 -3.49
C PHE A 277 -11.29 -23.40 -2.33
N CYS A 278 -12.13 -23.28 -1.29
CA CYS A 278 -11.80 -22.50 -0.08
C CYS A 278 -10.51 -23.00 0.57
N VAL A 279 -10.38 -24.31 0.76
CA VAL A 279 -9.19 -24.93 1.34
C VAL A 279 -7.98 -24.63 0.45
N GLY A 280 -8.10 -24.84 -0.86
CA GLY A 280 -7.02 -24.55 -1.83
C GLY A 280 -6.60 -23.08 -1.80
N LEU A 281 -7.54 -22.13 -1.75
CA LEU A 281 -7.25 -20.70 -1.67
C LEU A 281 -6.58 -20.33 -0.34
N CYS A 282 -7.06 -20.87 0.78
CA CYS A 282 -6.44 -20.66 2.10
C CYS A 282 -5.02 -21.22 2.14
N VAL A 283 -4.78 -22.42 1.58
CA VAL A 283 -3.45 -23.02 1.49
C VAL A 283 -2.55 -22.20 0.58
N ALA A 284 -3.03 -21.74 -0.58
CA ALA A 284 -2.24 -20.92 -1.50
C ALA A 284 -1.83 -19.57 -0.87
N LEU A 285 -2.78 -18.84 -0.28
CA LEU A 285 -2.50 -17.56 0.38
C LEU A 285 -1.66 -17.74 1.64
N GLY A 286 -1.92 -18.80 2.42
CA GLY A 286 -1.13 -19.17 3.59
C GLY A 286 0.30 -19.57 3.23
N GLY A 287 0.48 -20.32 2.15
CA GLY A 287 1.78 -20.70 1.60
C GLY A 287 2.56 -19.48 1.11
N LEU A 288 1.92 -18.57 0.36
CA LEU A 288 2.54 -17.30 -0.04
C LEU A 288 2.97 -16.49 1.18
N ALA A 289 2.13 -16.40 2.21
CA ALA A 289 2.45 -15.70 3.45
C ALA A 289 3.60 -16.35 4.22
N PHE A 290 3.67 -17.68 4.25
CA PHE A 290 4.74 -18.44 4.90
C PHE A 290 6.07 -18.30 4.18
N VAL A 291 6.06 -18.33 2.84
CA VAL A 291 7.27 -18.21 2.01
C VAL A 291 7.83 -16.79 2.04
N ALA A 292 6.98 -15.76 2.13
CA ALA A 292 7.40 -14.38 1.94
C ALA A 292 8.54 -13.88 2.86
N PRO A 293 8.55 -14.17 4.18
CA PRO A 293 9.66 -13.83 5.06
C PRO A 293 11.00 -14.40 4.60
N PHE A 294 11.02 -15.64 4.09
CA PHE A 294 12.25 -16.35 3.73
C PHE A 294 12.71 -16.04 2.30
N ALA A 295 11.78 -15.88 1.37
CA ALA A 295 12.10 -15.68 -0.05
C ALA A 295 12.33 -14.20 -0.42
N TYR A 296 11.70 -13.25 0.30
CA TYR A 296 11.75 -11.83 -0.08
C TYR A 296 12.32 -10.93 1.02
N ILE A 297 11.90 -11.12 2.28
CA ILE A 297 12.26 -10.21 3.37
C ILE A 297 13.67 -10.50 3.88
N ALA A 298 13.95 -11.71 4.37
CA ALA A 298 15.24 -12.06 4.95
C ALA A 298 16.41 -11.86 3.98
N PRO A 299 16.33 -12.25 2.69
CA PRO A 299 17.40 -11.99 1.73
C PRO A 299 17.63 -10.50 1.47
N ALA A 300 16.59 -9.66 1.54
CA ALA A 300 16.72 -8.23 1.36
C ALA A 300 17.44 -7.51 2.51
N TYR A 301 17.54 -8.17 3.68
CA TYR A 301 18.26 -7.67 4.86
C TYR A 301 19.50 -8.52 5.18
N ALA A 302 19.97 -9.33 4.21
CA ALA A 302 21.22 -10.07 4.37
C ALA A 302 22.38 -9.09 4.53
N LEU A 303 23.30 -9.39 5.44
CA LEU A 303 24.49 -8.58 5.65
C LEU A 303 25.36 -8.57 4.38
N PRO A 304 26.01 -7.45 4.05
CA PRO A 304 26.91 -7.38 2.91
C PRO A 304 28.09 -8.34 3.10
N GLN A 305 28.60 -8.86 1.99
CA GLN A 305 29.80 -9.70 2.02
C GLN A 305 31.01 -8.83 2.36
N ARG A 306 31.88 -9.33 3.24
CA ARG A 306 33.06 -8.63 3.74
C ARG A 306 34.30 -9.32 3.16
N LEU A 307 35.07 -8.60 2.36
CA LEU A 307 36.29 -9.07 1.73
C LEU A 307 37.49 -8.58 2.53
N GLN A 308 38.50 -9.44 2.66
CA GLN A 308 39.71 -9.15 3.46
C GLN A 308 40.80 -8.48 2.64
N SER A 309 40.74 -8.55 1.31
CA SER A 309 41.73 -7.92 0.43
C SER A 309 41.16 -7.60 -0.94
N GLU A 310 41.76 -6.63 -1.62
CA GLU A 310 41.41 -6.27 -3.00
C GLU A 310 41.61 -7.43 -4.00
N ALA A 311 42.44 -8.43 -3.67
CA ALA A 311 42.62 -9.63 -4.48
C ALA A 311 41.34 -10.48 -4.60
N GLN A 312 40.39 -10.31 -3.67
CA GLN A 312 39.09 -10.99 -3.69
C GLN A 312 38.02 -10.21 -4.47
N LEU A 313 38.35 -9.03 -5.01
CA LEU A 313 37.43 -8.27 -5.85
C LEU A 313 37.14 -9.05 -7.14
N PRO A 314 35.92 -8.94 -7.67
CA PRO A 314 35.55 -9.66 -8.89
C PRO A 314 36.34 -9.12 -10.09
N THR A 315 36.65 -10.01 -11.03
CA THR A 315 37.44 -9.68 -12.23
C THR A 315 36.73 -8.73 -13.19
N ASN A 316 35.39 -8.69 -13.16
CA ASN A 316 34.56 -7.78 -13.96
C ASN A 316 34.24 -6.45 -13.26
N LEU A 317 35.01 -6.07 -12.22
CA LEU A 317 34.87 -4.80 -11.52
C LEU A 317 35.17 -3.61 -12.45
N SER A 318 34.21 -2.69 -12.56
CA SER A 318 34.47 -1.35 -13.07
C SER A 318 35.19 -0.54 -11.98
N LYS A 319 36.52 -0.44 -12.09
CA LYS A 319 37.35 0.31 -11.14
C LYS A 319 37.09 1.81 -11.25
N VAL A 320 37.02 2.47 -10.08
CA VAL A 320 36.74 3.90 -9.97
C VAL A 320 37.80 4.59 -9.10
N GLU A 321 37.99 4.11 -7.88
CA GLU A 321 38.92 4.66 -6.88
C GLU A 321 38.68 6.14 -6.55
N LEU A 322 37.63 6.39 -5.78
CA LEU A 322 37.39 7.69 -5.12
C LEU A 322 37.58 7.58 -3.62
N ARG A 323 38.07 8.64 -2.98
CA ARG A 323 38.16 8.78 -1.53
C ARG A 323 37.25 9.90 -1.06
N PHE A 324 36.42 9.60 -0.07
CA PHE A 324 35.55 10.58 0.59
C PHE A 324 36.21 10.93 1.92
N GLN A 325 36.80 12.13 1.97
CA GLN A 325 37.77 12.52 3.00
C GLN A 325 38.85 11.42 3.16
N ASP A 326 39.40 11.26 4.36
CA ASP A 326 40.34 10.19 4.70
C ASP A 326 39.64 9.00 5.42
N LYS A 327 38.32 8.89 5.26
CA LYS A 327 37.50 7.89 5.98
C LYS A 327 37.05 6.73 5.10
N ILE A 328 36.59 6.99 3.89
CA ILE A 328 35.94 5.99 3.03
C ILE A 328 36.57 6.01 1.64
N ARG A 329 36.87 4.85 1.09
CA ARG A 329 37.25 4.68 -0.31
C ARG A 329 36.19 3.88 -1.05
N TRP A 330 35.83 4.35 -2.24
CA TRP A 330 35.01 3.62 -3.19
C TRP A 330 35.90 2.99 -4.26
N LEU A 331 35.99 1.67 -4.23
CA LEU A 331 36.88 0.89 -5.11
C LEU A 331 36.30 0.75 -6.52
N GLY A 332 34.98 0.68 -6.62
CA GLY A 332 34.27 0.55 -7.89
C GLY A 332 32.93 -0.17 -7.75
N TYR A 333 32.41 -0.66 -8.87
CA TYR A 333 31.13 -1.35 -8.90
C TYR A 333 31.08 -2.50 -9.90
N THR A 334 30.15 -3.43 -9.67
CA THR A 334 29.74 -4.43 -10.65
C THR A 334 28.25 -4.33 -10.90
N ALA A 335 27.83 -4.43 -12.16
CA ALA A 335 26.43 -4.58 -12.55
C ALA A 335 26.26 -5.92 -13.25
N GLN A 336 25.40 -6.81 -12.72
CA GLN A 336 25.23 -8.16 -13.28
C GLN A 336 24.61 -8.12 -14.69
N GLN A 337 23.69 -7.19 -14.93
CA GLN A 337 22.99 -7.07 -16.19
C GLN A 337 23.55 -5.91 -17.00
N SER A 338 24.07 -6.20 -18.19
CA SER A 338 24.61 -5.19 -19.12
C SER A 338 23.56 -4.50 -19.98
N ARG A 339 22.28 -4.87 -19.83
CA ARG A 339 21.09 -4.20 -20.33
C ARG A 339 19.91 -4.59 -19.44
N VAL A 340 19.13 -3.60 -19.01
CA VAL A 340 17.86 -3.80 -18.32
C VAL A 340 16.73 -3.15 -19.13
N ARG A 341 15.48 -3.42 -18.79
CA ARG A 341 14.31 -2.81 -19.43
C ARG A 341 13.48 -2.05 -18.42
N PRO A 342 12.62 -1.11 -18.86
CA PRO A 342 11.58 -0.57 -18.00
C PRO A 342 10.81 -1.70 -17.29
N GLY A 343 10.70 -1.63 -15.97
CA GLY A 343 10.08 -2.66 -15.13
C GLY A 343 11.02 -3.76 -14.60
N GLU A 344 12.21 -3.92 -15.20
CA GLU A 344 13.23 -4.88 -14.71
C GLU A 344 14.04 -4.28 -13.56
N VAL A 345 14.92 -5.09 -12.96
CA VAL A 345 15.76 -4.72 -11.82
C VAL A 345 17.21 -4.72 -12.26
N LEU A 346 17.93 -3.62 -12.00
CA LEU A 346 19.38 -3.55 -12.10
C LEU A 346 20.00 -4.01 -10.77
N ASP A 347 20.68 -5.16 -10.80
CA ASP A 347 21.50 -5.66 -9.70
C ASP A 347 22.88 -5.00 -9.74
N LEU A 348 23.10 -4.08 -8.79
CA LEU A 348 24.30 -3.26 -8.64
C LEU A 348 25.01 -3.64 -7.34
N THR A 349 26.32 -3.86 -7.39
CA THR A 349 27.14 -4.01 -6.18
C THR A 349 28.20 -2.93 -6.15
N LEU A 350 28.26 -2.18 -5.05
CA LEU A 350 29.27 -1.15 -4.79
C LEU A 350 30.29 -1.70 -3.80
N TYR A 351 31.58 -1.51 -4.10
CA TYR A 351 32.67 -1.99 -3.26
C TYR A 351 33.30 -0.83 -2.51
N TRP A 352 33.12 -0.83 -1.19
CA TRP A 352 33.60 0.21 -0.30
C TRP A 352 34.73 -0.30 0.57
N GLN A 353 35.60 0.58 1.01
CA GLN A 353 36.64 0.28 2.00
C GLN A 353 36.64 1.37 3.08
N GLY A 354 36.55 0.96 4.34
CA GLY A 354 36.79 1.85 5.48
C GLY A 354 38.29 2.06 5.65
N LEU A 355 38.77 3.30 5.63
CA LEU A 355 40.20 3.60 5.76
C LEU A 355 40.61 3.83 7.22
N THR A 356 39.70 4.33 8.03
CA THR A 356 39.90 4.66 9.45
C THR A 356 38.66 4.27 10.25
N PRO A 357 38.74 4.16 11.59
CA PRO A 357 37.56 4.02 12.42
C PRO A 357 36.57 5.17 12.18
N ILE A 358 35.34 4.84 11.82
CA ILE A 358 34.29 5.82 11.52
C ILE A 358 33.36 5.92 12.73
N ASP A 359 33.14 7.14 13.22
CA ASP A 359 32.31 7.45 14.40
C ASP A 359 30.85 7.78 14.04
N GLU A 360 30.60 8.11 12.77
CA GLU A 360 29.30 8.51 12.23
C GLU A 360 28.73 7.49 11.24
N ASN A 361 27.41 7.53 11.06
CA ASN A 361 26.72 6.77 10.02
C ASN A 361 26.51 7.65 8.79
N TYR A 362 27.30 7.42 7.74
CA TYR A 362 27.14 8.08 6.45
C TYR A 362 26.13 7.35 5.58
N THR A 363 25.41 8.13 4.80
CA THR A 363 24.44 7.68 3.81
C THR A 363 25.10 7.63 2.44
N VAL A 364 24.75 6.62 1.65
CA VAL A 364 25.11 6.49 0.25
C VAL A 364 23.95 6.99 -0.59
N GLY A 365 24.22 7.94 -1.49
CA GLY A 365 23.29 8.40 -2.51
C GLY A 365 23.62 7.74 -3.85
N ILE A 366 22.67 7.01 -4.41
CA ILE A 366 22.78 6.33 -5.70
C ILE A 366 21.75 6.94 -6.64
N ARG A 367 22.21 7.52 -7.75
CA ARG A 367 21.35 8.06 -8.80
C ARG A 367 21.63 7.36 -10.12
N LEU A 368 20.57 7.04 -10.84
CA LEU A 368 20.63 6.64 -12.24
C LEU A 368 20.04 7.77 -13.08
N LEU A 369 20.87 8.36 -13.93
CA LEU A 369 20.50 9.49 -14.77
C LEU A 369 20.37 9.04 -16.23
N GLY A 370 19.34 9.52 -16.90
CA GLY A 370 19.09 9.33 -18.31
C GLY A 370 19.80 10.36 -19.19
N HIS A 371 19.34 10.50 -20.43
CA HIS A 371 19.84 11.54 -21.32
C HIS A 371 19.55 12.93 -20.76
N GLY A 372 20.51 13.86 -20.89
CA GLY A 372 20.38 15.22 -20.33
C GLY A 372 20.42 15.28 -18.80
N ASP A 373 20.99 14.26 -18.15
CA ASP A 373 21.11 14.14 -16.68
C ASP A 373 19.77 14.13 -15.94
N VAL A 374 18.70 13.70 -16.62
CA VAL A 374 17.38 13.50 -16.02
C VAL A 374 17.43 12.34 -15.02
N GLU A 375 17.12 12.60 -13.76
CA GLU A 375 17.08 11.59 -12.70
C GLU A 375 15.96 10.56 -12.97
N LEU A 376 16.34 9.31 -13.22
CA LEU A 376 15.43 8.19 -13.45
C LEU A 376 15.13 7.46 -12.14
N ILE A 377 16.17 7.27 -11.33
CA ILE A 377 16.11 6.64 -10.01
C ILE A 377 17.00 7.43 -9.08
N LYS A 378 16.53 7.59 -7.85
CA LYS A 378 17.32 8.05 -6.71
C LYS A 378 17.06 7.14 -5.53
N LEU A 379 18.15 6.68 -4.93
CA LEU A 379 18.14 5.88 -3.73
C LEU A 379 19.15 6.47 -2.75
N ASP A 380 18.65 6.98 -1.64
CA ASP A 380 19.48 7.41 -0.52
C ASP A 380 19.28 6.40 0.62
N THR A 381 20.36 5.75 1.04
CA THR A 381 20.27 4.73 2.09
C THR A 381 21.60 4.52 2.81
N TYR A 382 21.54 3.92 3.99
CA TYR A 382 22.75 3.50 4.69
C TYR A 382 23.31 2.22 4.06
N PRO A 383 24.65 2.02 4.06
CA PRO A 383 25.24 0.80 3.55
C PRO A 383 24.67 -0.49 4.15
N GLY A 384 24.70 -1.57 3.38
CA GLY A 384 24.13 -2.86 3.76
C GLY A 384 22.60 -2.80 3.95
N GLY A 385 21.92 -1.95 3.19
CA GLY A 385 20.48 -1.72 3.33
C GLY A 385 20.05 -1.19 4.70
N GLY A 386 20.97 -0.51 5.40
CA GLY A 386 20.80 -0.04 6.78
C GLY A 386 21.16 -1.03 7.87
N MET A 387 21.52 -2.26 7.52
CA MET A 387 21.96 -3.27 8.48
C MET A 387 23.46 -3.21 8.79
N TRP A 388 24.27 -2.57 7.95
CA TRP A 388 25.73 -2.50 8.11
C TRP A 388 26.29 -1.10 7.87
N GLN A 389 25.87 -0.17 8.74
CA GLN A 389 26.20 1.25 8.66
C GLN A 389 27.72 1.50 8.80
N THR A 390 28.22 2.63 8.31
CA THR A 390 29.66 2.94 8.24
C THR A 390 30.38 2.90 9.59
N ARG A 391 29.71 3.19 10.71
CA ARG A 391 30.29 3.08 12.05
C ARG A 391 30.66 1.65 12.46
N LEU A 392 30.06 0.65 11.80
CA LEU A 392 30.33 -0.76 12.07
C LEU A 392 31.52 -1.30 11.27
N TRP A 393 32.05 -0.52 10.31
CA TRP A 393 33.12 -0.96 9.43
C TRP A 393 34.45 -1.01 10.20
N GLN A 394 35.22 -2.08 9.96
CA GLN A 394 36.59 -2.13 10.44
C GLN A 394 37.53 -1.41 9.46
N PRO A 395 38.63 -0.80 9.92
CA PRO A 395 39.67 -0.30 9.03
C PRO A 395 40.17 -1.40 8.07
N ASP A 396 40.43 -1.01 6.84
CA ASP A 396 40.83 -1.84 5.69
C ASP A 396 39.82 -2.90 5.24
N GLU A 397 38.68 -3.05 5.92
CA GLU A 397 37.61 -3.96 5.53
C GLU A 397 36.94 -3.50 4.24
N ILE A 398 36.79 -4.42 3.28
CA ILE A 398 36.09 -4.16 2.02
C ILE A 398 34.66 -4.69 2.12
N ILE A 399 33.69 -3.81 1.91
CA ILE A 399 32.25 -4.11 1.97
C ILE A 399 31.72 -4.22 0.53
N ALA A 400 31.25 -5.40 0.15
CA ALA A 400 30.52 -5.62 -1.09
C ALA A 400 29.02 -5.39 -0.84
N ASP A 401 28.56 -4.18 -1.16
CA ASP A 401 27.24 -3.69 -0.81
C ASP A 401 26.27 -3.79 -2.00
N HIS A 402 25.20 -4.57 -1.84
CA HIS A 402 24.33 -5.00 -2.93
C HIS A 402 23.00 -4.21 -2.97
N TYR A 403 22.69 -3.65 -4.13
CA TYR A 403 21.54 -2.80 -4.40
C TYR A 403 20.71 -3.35 -5.56
N ARG A 404 19.38 -3.40 -5.36
CA ARG A 404 18.41 -3.78 -6.40
C ARG A 404 17.62 -2.54 -6.83
N LEU A 405 17.96 -2.00 -7.99
CA LEU A 405 17.36 -0.77 -8.50
C LEU A 405 16.29 -1.12 -9.54
N ARG A 406 15.01 -1.04 -9.16
CA ARG A 406 13.90 -1.28 -10.10
C ARG A 406 13.74 -0.10 -11.06
N ILE A 407 13.89 -0.39 -12.34
CA ILE A 407 13.71 0.60 -13.42
C ILE A 407 12.21 0.92 -13.56
N PRO A 408 11.79 2.20 -13.51
CA PRO A 408 10.39 2.54 -13.70
C PRO A 408 9.86 2.03 -15.03
N SER A 409 8.67 1.43 -15.03
CA SER A 409 8.04 0.86 -16.24
C SER A 409 7.45 1.92 -17.17
N ASP A 410 7.19 3.12 -16.64
CA ASP A 410 6.57 4.26 -17.30
C ASP A 410 7.59 5.22 -17.93
N LEU A 411 8.89 4.91 -17.90
CA LEU A 411 9.94 5.75 -18.50
C LEU A 411 9.66 6.14 -19.96
N THR A 412 8.98 5.28 -20.72
CA THR A 412 8.59 5.56 -22.13
C THR A 412 7.52 6.65 -22.25
N VAL A 413 6.71 6.85 -21.21
CA VAL A 413 5.68 7.90 -21.14
C VAL A 413 6.32 9.22 -20.69
N THR A 414 7.22 9.15 -19.71
CA THR A 414 7.88 10.31 -19.10
C THR A 414 8.96 10.91 -20.01
N LEU A 415 9.62 10.09 -20.84
CA LEU A 415 10.61 10.52 -21.83
C LEU A 415 10.13 10.15 -23.24
N PRO A 416 9.18 10.91 -23.82
CA PRO A 416 8.68 10.67 -25.17
C PRO A 416 9.77 11.04 -26.19
N GLY A 417 10.62 10.05 -26.52
CA GLY A 417 11.73 10.20 -27.45
C GLY A 417 12.94 9.43 -26.96
N ASN A 418 13.11 8.21 -27.49
CA ASN A 418 14.22 7.26 -27.23
C ASN A 418 14.65 7.12 -25.76
N LEU A 419 14.27 5.99 -25.14
CA LEU A 419 14.91 5.53 -23.91
C LEU A 419 16.43 5.57 -24.08
N PRO A 420 17.17 6.19 -23.15
CA PRO A 420 18.61 6.36 -23.32
C PRO A 420 19.29 4.99 -23.39
N SER A 421 20.21 4.77 -24.32
CA SER A 421 20.89 3.47 -24.45
C SER A 421 21.85 3.17 -23.27
N VAL A 422 22.25 4.23 -22.58
CA VAL A 422 23.22 4.26 -21.48
C VAL A 422 22.63 5.16 -20.40
N VAL A 423 22.68 4.70 -19.15
CA VAL A 423 22.39 5.55 -17.98
C VAL A 423 23.68 5.89 -17.27
N LYS A 424 23.74 7.06 -16.65
CA LYS A 424 24.85 7.46 -15.81
C LYS A 424 24.55 7.07 -14.36
N LEU A 425 25.43 6.29 -13.76
CA LEU A 425 25.47 6.02 -12.34
C LEU A 425 26.23 7.16 -11.66
N ASP A 426 25.60 7.76 -10.66
CA ASP A 426 26.18 8.80 -9.81
C ASP A 426 26.08 8.30 -8.36
N VAL A 427 27.22 8.21 -7.69
CA VAL A 427 27.35 7.67 -6.34
C VAL A 427 28.02 8.72 -5.48
N ASP A 428 27.44 8.95 -4.31
CA ASP A 428 27.88 9.97 -3.37
C ASP A 428 27.79 9.44 -1.93
N VAL A 429 28.60 9.99 -1.03
CA VAL A 429 28.61 9.65 0.41
C VAL A 429 28.40 10.93 1.19
N GLY A 430 27.55 10.91 2.21
CA GLY A 430 27.18 12.14 2.89
C GLY A 430 26.36 11.94 4.16
N THR A 431 25.85 13.04 4.69
CA THR A 431 24.92 13.07 5.82
C THR A 431 23.59 13.70 5.42
N TYR A 432 22.55 13.38 6.16
CA TYR A 432 21.27 14.09 6.06
C TYR A 432 21.23 15.24 7.06
N ALA A 433 21.50 16.46 6.59
CA ALA A 433 21.01 17.67 7.24
C ALA A 433 19.51 17.79 6.95
N PRO A 434 18.68 18.50 7.75
CA PRO A 434 17.26 18.20 8.01
C PRO A 434 16.33 17.84 6.84
N ARG A 435 16.67 18.17 5.58
CA ARG A 435 15.94 17.75 4.36
C ARG A 435 16.81 17.54 3.10
N SER A 436 18.14 17.49 3.21
CA SER A 436 19.02 17.41 2.04
C SER A 436 20.22 16.51 2.30
N PHE A 437 20.55 15.70 1.29
CA PHE A 437 21.82 14.98 1.23
C PHE A 437 22.96 15.99 1.11
N VAL A 438 23.87 15.99 2.07
CA VAL A 438 25.06 16.83 2.09
C VAL A 438 26.27 15.93 1.83
N SER A 439 26.87 16.07 0.65
CA SER A 439 28.03 15.28 0.24
C SER A 439 29.22 15.51 1.17
N LEU A 440 29.92 14.42 1.45
CA LEU A 440 31.14 14.40 2.23
C LEU A 440 32.27 14.93 1.35
N THR A 441 32.73 16.14 1.64
CA THR A 441 33.81 16.82 0.90
C THR A 441 35.06 16.97 1.79
N PRO A 442 36.27 17.00 1.21
CA PRO A 442 36.57 16.81 -0.22
C PRO A 442 36.41 15.36 -0.69
N THR A 443 36.01 15.18 -1.95
CA THR A 443 36.15 13.91 -2.68
C THR A 443 37.47 13.95 -3.44
N LEU A 444 38.32 12.94 -3.29
CA LEU A 444 39.63 12.86 -3.92
C LEU A 444 39.66 11.69 -4.92
N ASP A 445 40.39 11.83 -6.01
CA ASP A 445 40.66 10.74 -6.95
C ASP A 445 41.78 9.82 -6.45
N ALA A 446 42.13 8.81 -7.27
CA ALA A 446 43.20 7.87 -6.98
C ALA A 446 44.58 8.54 -6.81
N GLN A 447 44.79 9.72 -7.40
CA GLN A 447 46.01 10.52 -7.31
C GLN A 447 45.96 11.54 -6.15
N GLY A 448 44.89 11.55 -5.36
CA GLY A 448 44.71 12.46 -4.23
C GLY A 448 44.33 13.88 -4.64
N GLN A 449 43.94 14.12 -5.89
CA GLN A 449 43.47 15.42 -6.35
C GLN A 449 41.98 15.58 -6.06
N PRO A 450 41.50 16.78 -5.69
CA PRO A 450 40.08 17.06 -5.56
C PRO A 450 39.32 16.69 -6.84
N SER A 451 38.36 15.78 -6.71
CA SER A 451 37.50 15.34 -7.79
C SER A 451 36.09 15.87 -7.55
N SER A 452 35.44 16.34 -8.61
CA SER A 452 34.02 16.67 -8.57
C SER A 452 33.17 15.40 -8.68
N ARG A 453 31.85 15.56 -8.56
CA ARG A 453 30.89 14.47 -8.78
C ARG A 453 31.12 13.82 -10.16
N GLN A 454 31.40 12.52 -10.16
CA GLN A 454 31.66 11.73 -11.37
C GLN A 454 30.45 10.89 -11.79
N TYR A 455 30.35 10.63 -13.09
CA TYR A 455 29.28 9.85 -13.70
C TYR A 455 29.87 8.62 -14.39
N TYR A 456 29.29 7.45 -14.15
CA TYR A 456 29.78 6.18 -14.71
C TYR A 456 28.74 5.57 -15.64
N GLU A 457 29.15 5.06 -16.79
CA GLU A 457 28.20 4.46 -17.73
C GLU A 457 27.76 3.07 -17.26
N VAL A 458 26.44 2.89 -17.18
CA VAL A 458 25.80 1.59 -17.07
C VAL A 458 24.96 1.40 -18.33
N ARG A 459 25.30 0.39 -19.14
CA ARG A 459 24.45 -0.01 -20.27
C ARG A 459 23.20 -0.62 -19.66
N ALA A 460 22.08 0.09 -19.74
CA ALA A 460 20.92 -0.27 -18.95
C ALA A 460 19.61 -0.26 -19.72
N LEU A 461 19.55 0.22 -20.96
CA LEU A 461 18.25 0.46 -21.59
C LEU A 461 18.37 0.26 -23.10
N GLY A 462 17.50 -0.55 -23.70
CA GLY A 462 17.51 -0.77 -25.14
C GLY A 462 16.20 -1.33 -25.64
N ARG A 463 15.72 -0.83 -26.79
CA ARG A 463 14.60 -1.46 -27.52
C ARG A 463 15.09 -2.77 -28.16
N GLN A 464 14.28 -3.82 -28.12
CA GLN A 464 14.43 -4.89 -29.09
C GLN A 464 14.16 -4.31 -30.48
N ALA A 465 15.05 -4.55 -31.44
CA ALA A 465 14.72 -4.40 -32.84
C ALA A 465 13.46 -5.24 -33.10
N ALA A 466 12.39 -4.59 -33.56
CA ALA A 466 11.23 -5.30 -34.07
C ALA A 466 11.74 -6.35 -35.06
N ARG A 467 11.29 -7.60 -34.94
CA ARG A 467 11.54 -8.63 -35.97
C ARG A 467 11.18 -8.00 -37.32
N GLN A 468 12.18 -7.73 -38.14
CA GLN A 468 11.98 -7.38 -39.53
C GLN A 468 11.36 -8.61 -40.19
N THR A 469 10.03 -8.62 -40.31
CA THR A 469 9.34 -9.42 -41.32
C THR A 469 9.82 -8.92 -42.67
N ASN A 470 10.87 -9.56 -43.18
CA ASN A 470 11.34 -9.41 -44.55
C ASN A 470 10.25 -9.99 -45.47
N GLN A 471 9.32 -9.15 -45.89
CA GLN A 471 8.50 -9.38 -47.08
C GLN A 471 8.51 -8.10 -47.89
N GLN A 472 9.51 -7.98 -48.77
CA GLN A 472 9.41 -7.14 -49.96
C GLN A 472 8.27 -7.71 -50.82
N PRO A 473 7.25 -6.93 -51.20
CA PRO A 473 6.38 -7.30 -52.30
C PRO A 473 7.11 -7.02 -53.63
N PRO A 474 6.92 -7.86 -54.67
CA PRO A 474 7.60 -7.68 -55.94
C PRO A 474 7.10 -6.42 -56.67
N SER A 475 8.05 -5.74 -57.31
CA SER A 475 7.85 -4.61 -58.21
C SER A 475 6.81 -4.93 -59.29
N ARG A 476 5.69 -4.19 -59.32
CA ARG A 476 4.81 -4.15 -60.49
C ARG A 476 5.45 -3.26 -61.55
N LEU A 477 5.87 -3.91 -62.64
CA LEU A 477 6.11 -3.32 -63.93
C LEU A 477 4.81 -2.66 -64.43
N ASP A 478 4.93 -1.37 -64.74
CA ASP A 478 3.93 -0.58 -65.41
C ASP A 478 3.93 -0.94 -66.91
N LYS A 479 2.84 -1.52 -67.39
CA LYS A 479 2.53 -1.69 -68.81
C LYS A 479 1.01 -1.58 -68.97
N ARG A 480 0.56 -0.43 -69.49
CA ARG A 480 -0.14 -0.33 -70.78
C ARG A 480 -0.45 1.12 -71.14
N SER A 481 0.28 1.61 -72.13
CA SER A 481 -0.35 2.17 -73.31
C SER A 481 -0.82 1.00 -74.20
N CYS A 482 -2.10 1.07 -74.60
CA CYS A 482 -2.87 0.19 -75.49
C CYS A 482 -3.35 -1.17 -74.92
#